data_AF-A0A1E7FVS6-F1
#
_entry.id   AF-A0A1E7FVS6-F1
#
_cell.length_a   1.000
_cell.length_b   1.000
_cell.length_c   1.000
_cell.angle_alpha   90.00
_cell.angle_beta   90.00
_cell.angle_gamma   90.00
#
_symmetry.space_group_name_H-M   'P 1'
#
loop_
_entity.id
_entity.type
_entity.pdbx_description
1 polymer ?
#
loop_
_entity_poly.entity_id
_entity_poly.type
_entity_poly.pdbx_seq_one_letter_code
_entity_poly.pdbx_strand_id
1 'polypeptide(L)'
;MACRRGFEAIVEYLLQLPDVDIRVCDDSGRTVLHDACWNPTPQLKIVELIMERDPALFFISDNRGFTPFQYARSQHFLIWREFLLKNMEYLQALKSEDVIAKLSKDS
;
A
#
# COMPACT_ATOMS: atom_id res chain seq x y z
N MET A 1 -1.33 -11.54 4.74
CA MET A 1 -2.17 -12.62 4.15
C MET A 1 -3.53 -12.17 3.62
N ALA A 2 -4.42 -11.54 4.41
CA ALA A 2 -5.76 -11.13 3.93
C ALA A 2 -5.71 -10.22 2.68
N CYS A 3 -4.81 -9.22 2.67
CA CYS A 3 -4.57 -8.34 1.53
C CYS A 3 -4.12 -9.12 0.29
N ARG A 4 -3.15 -10.04 0.45
CA ARG A 4 -2.67 -10.91 -0.64
C ARG A 4 -3.77 -11.80 -1.23
N ARG A 5 -4.73 -12.23 -0.41
CA ARG A 5 -5.85 -13.07 -0.85
C ARG A 5 -7.03 -12.28 -1.44
N GLY A 6 -7.06 -10.97 -1.26
CA GLY A 6 -8.19 -10.16 -1.72
C GLY A 6 -9.43 -10.28 -0.84
N PHE A 7 -9.27 -10.63 0.44
CA PHE A 7 -10.39 -10.80 1.36
C PHE A 7 -10.85 -9.46 1.91
N GLU A 8 -11.55 -8.68 1.08
CA GLU A 8 -11.98 -7.31 1.37
C GLU A 8 -12.69 -7.17 2.72
N ALA A 9 -13.73 -7.97 2.98
CA ALA A 9 -14.48 -7.91 4.24
C ALA A 9 -13.61 -8.20 5.48
N ILE A 10 -12.61 -9.07 5.35
CA ILE A 10 -11.67 -9.35 6.44
C ILE A 10 -10.72 -8.17 6.63
N VAL A 11 -10.22 -7.58 5.54
CA VAL A 11 -9.38 -6.38 5.61
C VAL A 11 -10.14 -5.24 6.28
N GLU A 12 -11.37 -4.97 5.85
CA GLU A 12 -12.21 -3.93 6.42
C GLU A 12 -12.45 -4.15 7.92
N TYR A 13 -12.81 -5.37 8.32
CA TYR A 13 -12.97 -5.72 9.74
C TYR A 13 -11.68 -5.52 10.54
N LEU A 14 -10.53 -5.98 10.03
CA LEU A 14 -9.25 -5.84 10.71
C LEU A 14 -8.87 -4.36 10.89
N LEU A 15 -9.11 -3.53 9.88
CA LEU A 15 -8.84 -2.09 9.95
C LEU A 15 -9.71 -1.37 10.99
N GLN A 16 -10.90 -1.88 11.31
CA GLN A 16 -11.75 -1.31 12.37
C GLN A 16 -11.24 -1.60 13.78
N LEU A 17 -10.29 -2.53 13.95
CA LEU A 17 -9.72 -2.83 15.27
C LEU A 17 -8.79 -1.69 15.73
N PRO A 18 -8.84 -1.30 17.02
CA PRO A 18 -8.10 -0.14 17.53
C PRO A 18 -6.58 -0.34 17.50
N ASP A 19 -6.10 -1.58 17.64
CA ASP A 19 -4.67 -1.89 17.79
C ASP A 19 -4.06 -2.54 16.53
N VAL A 20 -4.71 -2.41 15.37
CA VAL A 20 -4.16 -2.95 14.13
C VAL A 20 -3.08 -2.02 13.56
N ASP A 21 -1.84 -2.52 13.52
CA ASP A 21 -0.75 -1.84 12.82
C ASP A 21 -0.67 -2.33 11.37
N ILE A 22 -0.79 -1.40 10.43
CA ILE A 22 -0.71 -1.65 8.99
C ILE A 22 0.69 -1.44 8.41
N ARG A 23 1.62 -0.88 9.20
CA ARG A 23 3.02 -0.64 8.80
C ARG A 23 3.90 -1.85 9.03
N VAL A 24 3.36 -2.91 9.63
CA VAL A 24 4.02 -4.21 9.75
C VAL A 24 4.53 -4.71 8.40
N CYS A 25 5.73 -5.27 8.41
CA CYS A 25 6.36 -5.88 7.24
C CYS A 25 6.87 -7.28 7.57
N ASP A 26 7.06 -8.10 6.54
CA ASP A 26 7.72 -9.39 6.68
C ASP A 26 9.26 -9.26 6.68
N ASP A 27 9.96 -10.39 6.84
CA ASP A 27 11.43 -10.44 6.85
C ASP A 27 12.09 -9.90 5.58
N SER A 28 11.33 -9.73 4.49
CA SER A 28 11.79 -9.14 3.23
C SER A 28 11.51 -7.63 3.14
N GLY A 29 10.97 -7.01 4.20
CA GLY A 29 10.56 -5.61 4.20
C GLY A 29 9.24 -5.34 3.46
N ARG A 30 8.47 -6.38 3.12
CA ARG A 30 7.22 -6.21 2.38
C ARG A 30 6.08 -5.87 3.31
N THR A 31 5.49 -4.70 3.10
CA THR A 31 4.29 -4.20 3.80
C THR A 31 3.01 -4.88 3.33
N VAL A 32 1.90 -4.64 4.03
CA VAL A 32 0.56 -5.10 3.62
C VAL A 32 0.14 -4.64 2.21
N LEU A 33 0.70 -3.52 1.73
CA LEU A 33 0.40 -3.00 0.40
C LEU A 33 1.15 -3.77 -0.70
N HIS A 34 2.38 -4.23 -0.44
CA HIS A 34 3.08 -5.17 -1.34
C HIS A 34 2.25 -6.45 -1.51
N ASP A 35 1.72 -6.96 -0.40
CA ASP A 35 0.84 -8.13 -0.37
C ASP A 35 -0.41 -7.91 -1.25
N ALA A 36 -1.07 -6.75 -1.13
CA ALA A 36 -2.25 -6.41 -1.94
C ALA A 36 -1.92 -6.33 -3.43
N CYS A 37 -0.80 -5.70 -3.80
CA CYS A 37 -0.37 -5.56 -5.20
C CYS A 37 0.11 -6.87 -5.83
N TRP A 38 0.57 -7.85 -5.04
CA TRP A 38 0.95 -9.19 -5.52
C TRP A 38 -0.26 -10.01 -6.02
N ASN A 39 -1.49 -9.67 -5.61
CA ASN A 39 -2.68 -10.45 -5.92
C ASN A 39 -2.86 -10.68 -7.45
N PRO A 40 -3.35 -11.86 -7.88
CA PRO A 40 -3.63 -12.11 -9.29
C PRO A 40 -4.57 -11.11 -9.95
N THR A 41 -5.46 -10.45 -9.22
CA THR A 41 -6.37 -9.41 -9.71
C THR A 41 -6.18 -8.09 -8.95
N PRO A 42 -6.50 -6.92 -9.54
CA PRO A 42 -6.31 -5.63 -8.88
C PRO A 42 -7.26 -5.44 -7.69
N GLN A 43 -6.71 -5.43 -6.48
CA GLN A 43 -7.46 -5.27 -5.24
C GLN A 43 -7.67 -3.78 -4.91
N LEU A 44 -8.31 -3.03 -5.82
CA LEU A 44 -8.40 -1.56 -5.71
C LEU A 44 -9.03 -1.12 -4.39
N LYS A 45 -10.13 -1.75 -3.96
CA LYS A 45 -10.82 -1.37 -2.72
C LYS A 45 -9.97 -1.60 -1.47
N ILE A 46 -9.26 -2.72 -1.39
CA ILE A 46 -8.30 -2.99 -0.31
C ILE A 46 -7.19 -1.93 -0.30
N VAL A 47 -6.69 -1.56 -1.48
CA VAL A 47 -5.66 -0.53 -1.61
C VAL A 47 -6.18 0.85 -1.20
N GLU A 48 -7.42 1.20 -1.52
CA GLU A 48 -8.08 2.42 -1.03
C GLU A 48 -8.19 2.42 0.50
N LEU A 49 -8.68 1.33 1.10
CA LEU A 49 -8.81 1.22 2.56
C LEU A 49 -7.46 1.35 3.29
N ILE A 50 -6.40 0.79 2.72
CA ILE A 50 -5.04 0.93 3.26
C ILE A 50 -4.53 2.36 3.08
N MET A 51 -4.80 2.99 1.93
CA MET A 51 -4.39 4.37 1.61
C MET A 51 -5.06 5.38 2.55
N GLU A 52 -6.34 5.19 2.87
CA GLU A 52 -7.10 6.04 3.80
C GLU A 52 -6.49 6.04 5.21
N ARG A 53 -5.77 4.97 5.57
CA ARG A 53 -5.11 4.84 6.87
C ARG A 53 -3.68 5.38 6.86
N ASP A 54 -2.89 4.96 5.89
CA ASP A 54 -1.52 5.44 5.74
C ASP A 54 -1.08 5.42 4.27
N PRO A 55 -1.14 6.57 3.59
CA PRO A 55 -0.77 6.65 2.20
C PRO A 55 0.75 6.60 1.97
N ALA A 56 1.58 6.77 3.01
CA ALA A 56 3.04 6.65 2.88
C ALA A 56 3.48 5.22 2.49
N LEU A 57 2.64 4.21 2.75
CA LEU A 57 2.90 2.81 2.39
C LEU A 57 3.15 2.61 0.90
N PHE A 58 2.67 3.50 0.02
CA PHE A 58 2.93 3.46 -1.42
C PHE A 58 4.40 3.66 -1.79
N PHE A 59 5.16 4.31 -0.92
CA PHE A 59 6.54 4.72 -1.19
C PHE A 59 7.56 3.91 -0.40
N ILE A 60 7.12 2.99 0.46
CA ILE A 60 8.03 2.10 1.19
C ILE A 60 8.54 1.03 0.23
N SER A 61 9.85 0.99 0.03
CA SER A 61 10.50 -0.10 -0.68
C SER A 61 10.79 -1.27 0.26
N ASP A 62 10.67 -2.48 -0.27
CA ASP A 62 11.16 -3.69 0.39
C ASP A 62 12.70 -3.75 0.43
N ASN A 63 13.26 -4.83 0.99
CA ASN A 63 14.71 -5.02 1.11
C ASN A 63 15.43 -5.15 -0.25
N ARG A 64 14.69 -5.33 -1.35
CA ARG A 64 15.20 -5.39 -2.72
C ARG A 64 15.06 -4.05 -3.45
N GLY A 65 14.52 -3.03 -2.79
CA GLY A 65 14.28 -1.71 -3.35
C GLY A 65 12.97 -1.59 -4.12
N PHE A 66 12.12 -2.62 -4.13
CA PHE A 66 10.85 -2.61 -4.85
C PHE A 66 9.73 -2.01 -4.00
N THR A 67 9.01 -1.05 -4.57
CA THR A 67 7.77 -0.49 -4.03
C THR A 67 6.58 -1.45 -4.28
N PRO A 68 5.44 -1.29 -3.57
CA PRO A 68 4.28 -2.15 -3.75
C PRO A 68 3.81 -2.25 -5.20
N PHE A 69 3.79 -1.12 -5.91
CA PHE A 69 3.31 -1.08 -7.29
C PHE A 69 4.13 -1.96 -8.24
N GLN A 70 5.42 -2.15 -7.97
CA GLN A 70 6.30 -2.99 -8.80
C GLN A 70 5.99 -4.48 -8.65
N TYR A 71 5.19 -4.86 -7.66
CA TYR A 71 4.65 -6.22 -7.51
C TYR A 71 3.35 -6.47 -8.28
N ALA A 72 2.72 -5.42 -8.82
CA ALA A 72 1.54 -5.58 -9.66
C ALA A 72 1.85 -6.32 -10.97
N ARG A 73 0.89 -7.11 -11.44
CA ARG A 73 1.02 -7.81 -12.73
C ARG A 73 0.94 -6.82 -13.89
N SER A 74 1.83 -6.97 -14.87
CA SER A 74 1.93 -6.11 -16.05
C SER A 74 0.63 -5.99 -16.85
N GLN A 75 -0.13 -7.08 -16.96
CA GLN A 75 -1.44 -7.10 -17.63
C GLN A 75 -2.48 -6.16 -16.99
N HIS A 76 -2.31 -5.75 -15.73
CA HIS A 76 -3.21 -4.85 -15.02
C HIS A 76 -2.66 -3.43 -14.90
N PHE A 77 -1.52 -3.11 -15.53
CA PHE A 77 -0.91 -1.78 -15.42
C PHE A 77 -1.83 -0.65 -15.85
N LEU A 78 -2.75 -0.86 -16.81
CA LEU A 78 -3.72 0.16 -17.19
C LEU A 78 -4.67 0.52 -16.04
N ILE A 79 -5.27 -0.48 -15.40
CA ILE A 79 -6.18 -0.31 -14.25
C ILE A 79 -5.46 0.41 -13.11
N TRP A 80 -4.25 -0.05 -12.81
CA TRP A 80 -3.39 0.49 -11.78
C TRP A 80 -2.92 1.92 -12.07
N ARG A 81 -2.65 2.25 -13.34
CA ARG A 81 -2.33 3.61 -13.79
C ARG A 81 -3.53 4.53 -13.64
N GLU A 82 -4.72 4.10 -14.03
CA GLU A 82 -5.96 4.87 -13.85
C GLU A 82 -6.24 5.13 -12.36
N PHE A 83 -6.07 4.11 -11.53
CA PHE A 83 -6.18 4.24 -10.07
C PHE A 83 -5.19 5.26 -9.50
N LEU A 84 -3.91 5.17 -9.87
CA LEU A 84 -2.90 6.10 -9.39
C LEU A 84 -3.13 7.53 -9.90
N LEU A 85 -3.57 7.71 -11.15
CA LEU A 85 -3.89 9.02 -11.70
C LEU A 85 -5.05 9.68 -10.97
N LYS A 86 -6.10 8.92 -10.67
CA LYS A 86 -7.25 9.39 -9.87
C LYS A 86 -6.85 9.85 -8.47
N ASN A 87 -5.82 9.22 -7.90
CA ASN A 87 -5.32 9.52 -6.56
C ASN A 87 -4.01 10.34 -6.56
N MET A 88 -3.57 10.84 -7.72
CA MET A 88 -2.23 11.40 -7.90
C MET A 88 -2.04 12.71 -7.13
N GLU A 89 -3.04 13.58 -7.14
CA GLU A 89 -2.98 14.87 -6.42
C GLU A 89 -2.83 14.64 -4.91
N TYR A 90 -3.58 13.67 -4.37
CA TYR A 90 -3.48 13.25 -2.97
C TYR A 90 -2.10 12.65 -2.64
N LEU A 91 -1.59 11.77 -3.52
CA LEU A 91 -0.29 11.14 -3.35
C LEU A 91 0.90 12.12 -3.56
N GLN A 92 0.74 13.16 -4.36
CA GLN A 92 1.75 14.20 -4.59
C GLN A 92 1.85 15.18 -3.43
N ALA A 93 0.71 15.56 -2.82
CA ALA A 93 0.70 16.42 -1.63
C ALA A 93 1.55 15.82 -0.50
N LEU A 94 1.51 14.49 -0.34
CA LEU A 94 2.32 13.74 0.62
C LEU A 94 3.81 13.71 0.31
N LYS A 95 4.20 13.92 -0.96
CA LYS A 95 5.61 14.05 -1.35
C LYS A 95 6.15 15.47 -1.16
N SER A 96 5.29 16.49 -1.28
CA SER A 96 5.69 17.90 -1.20
C SER A 96 5.76 18.45 0.22
N GLU A 97 5.07 17.83 1.18
CA GLU A 97 5.11 18.23 2.60
C GLU A 97 5.94 17.24 3.42
N ASP A 98 7.06 17.69 3.99
CA ASP A 98 7.74 17.31 5.26
C ASP A 98 7.65 15.89 5.90
N VAL A 99 7.03 14.88 5.28
CA VAL A 99 6.74 13.56 5.85
C VAL A 99 7.91 12.59 5.70
N ILE A 100 8.71 12.71 4.63
CA ILE A 100 9.96 11.94 4.47
C ILE A 100 10.97 12.27 5.59
N ALA A 101 10.96 13.51 6.11
CA ALA A 101 11.82 13.92 7.22
C ALA A 101 11.38 13.36 8.59
N LYS A 102 10.12 12.88 8.72
CA LYS A 102 9.65 12.14 9.90
C LYS A 102 9.94 10.64 9.78
N LEU A 103 9.89 10.07 8.58
CA LEU A 103 10.15 8.65 8.34
C LEU A 103 11.61 8.21 8.59
N SER A 104 12.57 9.13 8.59
CA SER A 104 13.98 8.84 8.88
C SER A 104 14.36 8.97 10.37
N LYS A 105 13.45 9.41 11.24
CA LYS A 105 13.75 9.66 12.66
C LYS A 105 13.31 8.55 13.62
N ASP A 106 12.51 7.60 13.14
CA ASP A 106 12.02 6.47 13.96
C ASP A 106 12.71 5.13 13.60
N SER A 107 13.97 5.19 13.13
CA SER A 107 14.83 4.00 12.89
C SER A 107 15.78 3.74 14.06
#